data_AF-A0ABD2QJP0-F1
#
_entry.id   AF-A0ABD2QJP0-F1
#
_cell.length_a   1.000
_cell.length_b   1.000
_cell.length_c   1.000
_cell.angle_alpha   90.00
_cell.angle_beta   90.00
_cell.angle_gamma   90.00
#
_symmetry.space_group_name_H-M   'P 1'
#
loop_
_entity.id
_entity.type
_entity.pdbx_description
1 polymer ?
#
loop_
_entity_poly.entity_id
_entity_poly.type
_entity_poly.pdbx_seq_one_letter_code
_entity_poly.pdbx_strand_id
1 'polypeptide(L)'
;MTYITKFFYWEAGYYRTLDIILDRAGYYICWGCLVFVPGLYASPTLFGTGAVLKAVKMGKEEIIDYRLAILITVLGLFFLGANYAADEQRQRVRATNGKTKIWGKSPKLVMAKYTVRNALTKETKTQTTCLLASGLWGIARHFNYSAEICLAFCWCFSNAGFTALMPFAYFIHLTILLVHRSKRDDSKCSDKYGSAWKEYKKLVPYELIPGIF
;
A
#
# COMPACT_ATOMS: atom_id res chain seq x y z
N MET A 1 -12.92 9.79 -4.43
CA MET A 1 -12.20 10.98 -4.93
C MET A 1 -10.92 11.27 -4.16
N THR A 2 -10.94 11.36 -2.83
CA THR A 2 -9.75 11.68 -2.01
C THR A 2 -8.52 10.81 -2.30
N TYR A 3 -8.71 9.49 -2.53
CA TYR A 3 -7.63 8.59 -2.90
C TYR A 3 -6.92 9.00 -4.20
N ILE A 4 -7.70 9.35 -5.24
CA ILE A 4 -7.19 9.76 -6.55
C ILE A 4 -6.47 11.11 -6.43
N THR A 5 -7.03 12.05 -5.66
CA THR A 5 -6.37 13.33 -5.37
C THR A 5 -5.02 13.11 -4.69
N LYS A 6 -4.95 12.24 -3.68
CA LYS A 6 -3.71 11.85 -3.01
C LYS A 6 -2.70 11.22 -3.98
N PHE A 7 -3.17 10.38 -4.90
CA PHE A 7 -2.32 9.76 -5.92
C PHE A 7 -1.64 10.82 -6.79
N PHE A 8 -2.41 11.76 -7.37
CA PHE A 8 -1.83 12.81 -8.22
C PHE A 8 -0.95 13.80 -7.44
N TYR A 9 -1.31 14.11 -6.20
CA TYR A 9 -0.45 14.92 -5.34
C TYR A 9 0.92 14.26 -5.07
N TRP A 10 0.95 12.92 -5.03
CA TRP A 10 2.16 12.12 -4.79
C TRP A 10 2.72 11.47 -6.07
N GLU A 11 2.38 11.98 -7.26
CA GLU A 11 2.69 11.35 -8.54
C GLU A 11 4.19 11.03 -8.72
N ALA A 12 5.08 11.93 -8.29
CA ALA A 12 6.53 11.72 -8.36
C ALA A 12 7.02 10.44 -7.66
N GLY A 13 6.30 10.00 -6.62
CA GLY A 13 6.59 8.76 -5.90
C GLY A 13 6.28 7.50 -6.73
N TYR A 14 5.30 7.58 -7.62
CA TYR A 14 4.82 6.46 -8.44
C TYR A 14 5.89 5.97 -9.43
N TYR A 15 6.75 6.84 -9.95
CA TYR A 15 7.84 6.47 -10.86
C TYR A 15 8.88 5.52 -10.24
N ARG A 16 8.86 5.33 -8.92
CA ARG A 16 9.76 4.43 -8.19
C ARG A 16 9.14 3.07 -7.88
N THR A 17 7.92 2.81 -8.36
CA THR A 17 7.20 1.55 -8.16
C THR A 17 7.73 0.45 -9.07
N LEU A 18 7.59 -0.81 -8.65
CA LEU A 18 8.08 -1.98 -9.40
C LEU A 18 7.58 -2.02 -10.84
N ASP A 19 6.32 -1.65 -11.04
CA ASP A 19 5.65 -1.67 -12.34
C ASP A 19 6.34 -0.74 -13.36
N ILE A 20 6.92 0.38 -12.89
CA ILE A 20 7.65 1.33 -13.74
C ILE A 20 9.14 0.95 -13.89
N ILE A 21 9.78 0.47 -12.82
CA ILE A 21 11.24 0.27 -12.81
C ILE A 21 11.70 -1.11 -13.27
N LEU A 22 10.83 -2.13 -13.21
CA LEU A 22 11.20 -3.52 -13.52
C LEU A 22 10.34 -4.13 -14.62
N ASP A 23 9.04 -3.85 -14.62
CA ASP A 23 8.10 -4.56 -15.47
C ASP A 23 8.06 -3.91 -16.86
N ARG A 24 8.08 -4.75 -17.92
CA ARG A 24 8.10 -4.26 -19.31
C ARG A 24 6.68 -3.98 -19.78
N ALA A 25 6.49 -2.85 -20.45
CA ALA A 25 5.22 -2.52 -21.09
C ALA A 25 4.84 -3.62 -22.10
N GLY A 26 3.61 -4.13 -21.96
CA GLY A 26 3.06 -5.21 -22.76
C GLY A 26 1.57 -5.36 -22.49
N TYR A 27 0.93 -6.33 -23.14
CA TYR A 27 -0.53 -6.53 -23.06
C TYR A 27 -1.06 -6.55 -21.62
N TYR A 28 -0.39 -7.30 -20.73
CA TYR A 28 -0.80 -7.42 -19.32
C TYR A 28 -0.90 -6.07 -18.61
N ILE A 29 0.11 -5.20 -18.74
CA ILE A 29 0.11 -3.87 -18.10
C ILE A 29 -0.93 -2.96 -18.75
N CYS A 30 -0.97 -2.92 -20.09
CA CYS A 30 -1.92 -2.06 -20.81
C CYS A 30 -3.37 -2.44 -20.51
N TRP A 31 -3.72 -3.73 -20.59
CA TRP A 31 -5.05 -4.22 -20.25
C TRP A 31 -5.36 -4.02 -18.76
N GLY A 32 -4.37 -4.22 -17.89
CA GLY A 32 -4.46 -3.95 -16.46
C GLY A 32 -4.91 -2.52 -16.17
N CYS A 33 -4.25 -1.54 -16.78
CA CYS A 33 -4.54 -0.12 -16.59
C CYS A 33 -5.84 0.34 -17.25
N LEU A 34 -6.15 -0.13 -18.46
CA LEU A 34 -7.27 0.38 -19.27
C LEU A 34 -8.60 -0.31 -18.98
N VAL A 35 -8.57 -1.58 -18.58
CA VAL A 35 -9.79 -2.40 -18.44
C VAL A 35 -9.95 -2.88 -17.02
N PHE A 36 -8.92 -3.57 -16.50
CA PHE A 36 -9.05 -4.28 -15.23
C PHE A 36 -9.19 -3.34 -14.04
N VAL A 37 -8.31 -2.34 -13.89
CA VAL A 37 -8.36 -1.39 -12.78
C VAL A 37 -9.67 -0.59 -12.79
N PRO A 38 -10.09 0.06 -13.89
CA PRO A 38 -11.36 0.79 -13.92
C PRO A 38 -12.57 -0.10 -13.62
N GLY A 39 -12.62 -1.32 -14.17
CA GLY A 39 -13.72 -2.26 -13.95
C GLY A 39 -13.78 -2.78 -12.52
N LEU A 40 -12.65 -3.27 -11.99
CA LEU A 40 -12.60 -3.85 -10.65
C LEU A 40 -12.76 -2.78 -9.56
N TYR A 41 -12.15 -1.59 -9.72
CA TYR A 41 -12.19 -0.55 -8.69
C TYR A 41 -13.54 0.17 -8.65
N ALA A 42 -14.29 0.17 -9.76
CA ALA A 42 -15.67 0.63 -9.77
C ALA A 42 -16.66 -0.42 -9.24
N SER A 43 -16.25 -1.69 -9.13
CA SER A 43 -17.14 -2.79 -8.74
C SER A 43 -17.82 -2.61 -7.38
N PRO A 44 -17.17 -2.10 -6.30
CA PRO A 44 -17.85 -1.92 -5.02
C PRO A 44 -19.03 -0.94 -5.12
N THR A 45 -18.85 0.16 -5.84
CA THR A 45 -19.88 1.16 -6.06
C THR A 45 -21.01 0.63 -6.95
N LEU A 46 -20.65 -0.07 -8.03
CA LEU A 46 -21.62 -0.64 -8.96
C LEU A 46 -22.54 -1.66 -8.28
N PHE A 47 -21.95 -2.64 -7.59
CA PHE A 47 -22.70 -3.67 -6.89
C PHE A 47 -23.39 -3.12 -5.62
N GLY A 48 -22.77 -2.17 -4.93
CA GLY A 48 -23.36 -1.45 -3.80
C GLY A 48 -24.63 -0.71 -4.17
N THR A 49 -24.61 0.03 -5.29
CA THR A 49 -25.81 0.74 -5.80
C THR A 49 -26.94 -0.26 -6.10
N GLY A 50 -26.63 -1.40 -6.71
CA GLY A 50 -27.61 -2.47 -6.93
C GLY A 50 -28.20 -3.01 -5.63
N ALA A 51 -27.38 -3.19 -4.58
CA ALA A 51 -27.84 -3.61 -3.26
C ALA A 51 -28.78 -2.56 -2.64
N VAL A 52 -28.40 -1.27 -2.69
CA VAL A 52 -29.23 -0.12 -2.23
C VAL A 52 -30.57 -0.11 -2.93
N LEU A 53 -30.60 -0.18 -4.26
CA LEU A 53 -31.84 -0.20 -5.03
C LEU A 53 -32.73 -1.39 -4.65
N LYS A 54 -32.15 -2.57 -4.40
CA LYS A 54 -32.89 -3.75 -3.95
C LYS A 54 -33.46 -3.54 -2.55
N ALA A 55 -32.70 -2.98 -1.62
CA ALA A 55 -33.15 -2.70 -0.26
C ALA A 55 -34.32 -1.71 -0.24
N VAL A 56 -34.21 -0.61 -1.02
CA VAL A 56 -35.29 0.38 -1.17
C VAL A 56 -36.56 -0.26 -1.73
N LYS A 57 -36.46 -1.12 -2.76
CA LYS A 57 -37.61 -1.87 -3.30
C LYS A 57 -38.27 -2.80 -2.27
N MET A 58 -37.52 -3.29 -1.29
CA MET A 58 -38.03 -4.14 -0.21
C MET A 58 -38.54 -3.33 1.00
N GLY A 59 -38.65 -2.00 0.87
CA GLY A 59 -39.11 -1.13 1.95
C GLY A 59 -38.09 -0.92 3.08
N LYS A 60 -36.81 -1.27 2.86
CA LYS A 60 -35.74 -0.95 3.81
C LYS A 60 -35.23 0.46 3.55
N GLU A 61 -35.27 1.30 4.57
CA GLU A 61 -34.79 2.69 4.51
C GLU A 61 -33.25 2.75 4.51
N GLU A 62 -32.57 1.83 5.20
CA GLU A 62 -31.10 1.80 5.30
C GLU A 62 -30.54 0.38 5.15
N ILE A 63 -29.40 0.24 4.44
CA ILE A 63 -28.60 -1.00 4.42
C ILE A 63 -27.61 -1.03 5.58
N ILE A 64 -27.05 0.13 5.92
CA ILE A 64 -26.06 0.35 6.95
C ILE A 64 -26.51 1.56 7.75
N ASP A 65 -26.51 1.44 9.08
CA ASP A 65 -26.77 2.55 10.02
C ASP A 65 -25.85 3.73 9.70
N TYR A 66 -26.42 4.94 9.59
CA TYR A 66 -25.67 6.18 9.34
C TYR A 66 -24.49 6.39 10.31
N ARG A 67 -24.61 5.96 11.58
CA ARG A 67 -23.51 6.05 12.57
C ARG A 67 -22.33 5.18 12.17
N LEU A 68 -22.62 3.97 11.71
CA LEU A 68 -21.63 3.03 11.21
C LEU A 68 -21.01 3.54 9.89
N ALA A 69 -21.80 4.13 9.00
CA ALA A 69 -21.31 4.75 7.77
C ALA A 69 -20.31 5.90 8.05
N ILE A 70 -20.61 6.76 9.03
CA ILE A 70 -19.71 7.83 9.48
C ILE A 70 -18.42 7.23 10.04
N LEU A 71 -18.54 6.22 10.91
CA LEU A 71 -17.38 5.54 11.50
C LEU A 71 -16.47 4.93 10.42
N ILE A 72 -17.03 4.21 9.45
CA ILE A 72 -16.27 3.60 8.35
C ILE A 72 -15.59 4.67 7.51
N THR A 73 -16.26 5.80 7.25
CA THR A 73 -15.70 6.92 6.49
C THR A 73 -14.50 7.53 7.23
N VAL A 74 -14.63 7.78 8.54
CA VAL A 74 -13.53 8.29 9.38
C VAL A 74 -12.36 7.31 9.41
N LEU A 75 -12.62 6.01 9.57
CA LEU A 75 -11.59 4.97 9.53
C LEU A 75 -10.92 4.89 8.16
N GLY A 76 -11.67 4.98 7.07
CA GLY A 76 -11.12 5.04 5.71
C GLY A 76 -10.19 6.23 5.53
N LEU A 77 -10.59 7.42 5.94
CA LEU A 77 -9.74 8.62 5.88
C LEU A 77 -8.48 8.48 6.76
N PHE A 78 -8.61 7.87 7.94
CA PHE A 78 -7.48 7.55 8.80
C PHE A 78 -6.48 6.62 8.11
N PHE A 79 -6.93 5.51 7.51
CA PHE A 79 -6.04 4.57 6.81
C PHE A 79 -5.41 5.19 5.56
N LEU A 80 -6.14 6.02 4.83
CA LEU A 80 -5.59 6.81 3.72
C LEU A 80 -4.45 7.73 4.20
N GLY A 81 -4.67 8.44 5.30
CA GLY A 81 -3.67 9.28 5.95
C GLY A 81 -2.47 8.48 6.45
N ALA A 82 -2.70 7.31 7.05
CA ALA A 82 -1.65 6.43 7.56
C ALA A 82 -0.77 5.85 6.42
N ASN A 83 -1.39 5.48 5.30
CA ASN A 83 -0.69 5.05 4.09
C ASN A 83 0.21 6.17 3.55
N TYR A 84 -0.34 7.38 3.40
CA TYR A 84 0.44 8.55 2.97
C TYR A 84 1.58 8.88 3.95
N ALA A 85 1.30 8.89 5.25
CA ALA A 85 2.28 9.18 6.29
C ALA A 85 3.43 8.17 6.30
N ALA A 86 3.14 6.89 6.03
CA ALA A 86 4.19 5.87 5.90
C ALA A 86 5.12 6.20 4.73
N ASP A 87 4.58 6.48 3.55
CA ASP A 87 5.38 6.79 2.37
C ASP A 87 6.20 8.08 2.54
N GLU A 88 5.58 9.14 3.07
CA GLU A 88 6.23 10.42 3.36
C GLU A 88 7.36 10.24 4.39
N GLN A 89 7.12 9.48 5.47
CA GLN A 89 8.12 9.20 6.49
C GLN A 89 9.36 8.51 5.89
N ARG A 90 9.16 7.53 5.00
CA ARG A 90 10.27 6.86 4.31
C ARG A 90 11.04 7.81 3.40
N GLN A 91 10.32 8.64 2.65
CA GLN A 91 10.93 9.61 1.73
C GLN A 91 11.75 10.65 2.49
N ARG A 92 11.19 11.23 3.56
CA ARG A 92 11.86 12.22 4.41
C ARG A 92 13.14 11.67 5.03
N VAL A 93 13.11 10.46 5.59
CA VAL A 93 14.29 9.81 6.19
C VAL A 93 15.39 9.60 5.14
N ARG A 94 15.03 9.15 3.93
CA ARG A 94 16.00 8.94 2.86
C ARG A 94 16.56 10.26 2.32
N ALA A 95 15.72 11.29 2.17
CA ALA A 95 16.15 12.61 1.71
C ALA A 95 17.11 13.29 2.70
N THR A 96 16.91 13.08 3.99
CA THR A 96 17.75 13.64 5.06
C THR A 96 18.92 12.74 5.48
N ASN A 97 19.09 11.58 4.83
CA ASN A 97 20.04 10.54 5.26
C ASN A 97 19.95 10.23 6.77
N GLY A 98 18.73 10.21 7.31
CA GLY A 98 18.49 9.95 8.73
C GLY A 98 18.59 11.15 9.66
N LYS A 99 18.95 12.34 9.17
CA LYS A 99 19.02 13.59 9.96
C LYS A 99 17.63 14.22 10.15
N THR A 100 16.69 13.44 10.67
CA THR A 100 15.33 13.88 10.96
C THR A 100 14.85 13.27 12.28
N LYS A 101 13.69 13.69 12.78
CA LYS A 101 13.04 13.07 13.94
C LYS A 101 11.76 12.39 13.50
N ILE A 102 11.48 11.22 14.08
CA ILE A 102 10.22 10.50 13.94
C ILE A 102 9.61 10.43 15.33
N TRP A 103 8.42 10.99 15.48
CA TRP A 103 7.69 11.04 16.76
C TRP A 103 8.58 11.54 17.92
N GLY A 104 9.35 12.60 17.66
CA GLY A 104 10.24 13.24 18.64
C GLY A 104 11.59 12.54 18.86
N LYS A 105 11.81 11.32 18.32
CA LYS A 105 13.04 10.53 18.51
C LYS A 105 13.86 10.43 17.22
N SER A 106 15.17 10.20 17.36
CA SER A 106 16.03 9.91 16.20
C SER A 106 15.65 8.57 15.58
N PRO A 107 15.62 8.46 14.23
CA PRO A 107 15.25 7.24 13.54
C PRO A 107 16.23 6.10 13.85
N LYS A 108 15.71 4.90 14.09
CA LYS A 108 16.52 3.67 14.06
C LYS A 108 16.72 3.26 12.60
N LEU A 109 17.98 3.20 12.17
CA LEU A 109 18.36 2.94 10.78
C LEU A 109 19.34 1.77 10.70
N VAL A 110 19.19 0.95 9.66
CA VAL A 110 20.20 -0.03 9.25
C VAL A 110 20.83 0.45 7.96
N MET A 111 22.15 0.63 7.95
CA MET A 111 22.87 1.10 6.78
C MET A 111 23.21 -0.10 5.89
N ALA A 112 22.81 -0.03 4.62
CA ALA A 112 23.05 -1.09 3.64
C ALA A 112 23.91 -0.55 2.49
N LYS A 113 24.97 -1.28 2.14
CA LYS A 113 25.75 -1.04 0.92
C LYS A 113 25.28 -2.01 -0.16
N TYR A 114 25.09 -1.51 -1.36
CA TYR A 114 24.74 -2.33 -2.52
C TYR A 114 25.44 -1.81 -3.77
N THR A 115 25.77 -2.72 -4.68
CA THR A 115 26.38 -2.39 -5.95
C THR A 115 25.32 -2.27 -7.03
N VAL A 116 25.40 -1.21 -7.83
CA VAL A 116 24.54 -1.01 -9.01
C VAL A 116 25.43 -1.05 -10.23
N ARG A 117 25.08 -1.94 -11.16
CA ARG A 117 25.68 -1.96 -12.49
C ARG A 117 24.82 -1.13 -13.43
N ASN A 118 25.40 -0.12 -14.05
CA ASN A 118 24.73 0.63 -15.10
C ASN A 118 24.66 -0.23 -16.37
N ALA A 119 23.45 -0.43 -16.91
CA ALA A 119 23.25 -1.27 -18.09
C ALA A 119 23.90 -0.70 -19.36
N LEU A 120 23.99 0.63 -19.48
CA LEU A 120 24.52 1.34 -20.65
C LEU A 120 26.04 1.49 -20.57
N THR A 121 26.56 1.99 -19.44
CA THR A 121 28.00 2.27 -19.28
C THR A 121 28.80 1.06 -18.78
N LYS A 122 28.11 -0.03 -18.38
CA LYS A 122 28.68 -1.22 -17.71
C LYS A 122 29.45 -0.94 -16.41
N GLU A 123 29.50 0.30 -15.95
CA GLU A 123 30.14 0.71 -14.71
C GLU A 123 29.43 0.13 -13.49
N THR A 124 30.21 -0.29 -12.49
CA THR A 124 29.68 -0.71 -11.19
C THR A 124 29.93 0.39 -10.17
N LYS A 125 28.86 0.93 -9.58
CA LYS A 125 28.95 1.93 -8.51
C LYS A 125 28.40 1.35 -7.21
N THR A 126 29.19 1.43 -6.15
CA THR A 126 28.74 1.08 -4.80
C THR A 126 28.00 2.26 -4.21
N GLN A 127 26.75 2.04 -3.83
CA GLN A 127 25.91 3.04 -3.17
C GLN A 127 25.58 2.58 -1.75
N THR A 128 25.41 3.55 -0.86
CA THR A 128 24.95 3.31 0.51
C THR A 128 23.54 3.85 0.65
N THR A 129 22.64 3.06 1.24
CA THR A 129 21.26 3.47 1.56
C THR A 129 20.95 3.19 3.03
N CYS A 130 19.92 3.84 3.55
CA CYS A 130 19.38 3.58 4.87
C CYS A 130 18.06 2.80 4.79
N LEU A 131 17.91 1.81 5.66
CA LEU A 131 16.68 1.06 5.90
C LEU A 131 16.07 1.55 7.21
N LEU A 132 14.80 1.97 7.16
CA LEU A 132 14.12 2.63 8.28
C LEU A 132 13.41 1.61 9.17
N ALA A 133 13.89 1.40 10.39
CA ALA A 133 13.36 0.45 11.37
C ALA A 133 12.63 1.14 12.54
N SER A 134 11.97 2.28 12.28
CA SER A 134 11.27 3.07 13.32
C SER A 134 10.05 3.81 12.76
N GLY A 135 9.18 4.28 13.67
CA GLY A 135 7.86 4.81 13.32
C GLY A 135 7.00 3.75 12.64
N LEU A 136 6.24 4.11 11.60
CA LEU A 136 5.32 3.19 10.91
C LEU A 136 6.04 1.98 10.30
N TRP A 137 7.23 2.19 9.74
CA TRP A 137 8.09 1.12 9.20
C TRP A 137 8.77 0.26 10.27
N GLY A 138 8.72 0.69 11.54
CA GLY A 138 9.14 -0.14 12.67
C GLY A 138 8.05 -1.10 13.16
N ILE A 139 6.78 -0.83 12.83
CA ILE A 139 5.64 -1.67 13.22
C ILE A 139 5.55 -2.91 12.30
N ALA A 140 5.64 -2.68 10.99
CA ALA A 140 5.69 -3.73 9.96
C ALA A 140 6.54 -3.26 8.77
N ARG A 141 7.19 -4.21 8.08
CA ARG A 141 8.05 -3.91 6.92
C ARG A 141 7.26 -3.26 5.78
N HIS A 142 5.98 -3.57 5.66
CA HIS A 142 5.05 -3.05 4.66
C HIS A 142 3.79 -2.48 5.31
N PHE A 143 3.95 -1.63 6.35
CA PHE A 143 2.81 -0.98 7.01
C PHE A 143 1.89 -0.21 6.05
N ASN A 144 2.47 0.40 5.00
CA ASN A 144 1.71 1.08 3.96
C ASN A 144 0.73 0.13 3.23
N TYR A 145 1.13 -1.12 2.98
CA TYR A 145 0.25 -2.14 2.38
C TYR A 145 -0.89 -2.52 3.33
N SER A 146 -0.62 -2.65 4.63
CA SER A 146 -1.66 -2.95 5.62
C SER A 146 -2.70 -1.83 5.70
N ALA A 147 -2.25 -0.56 5.71
CA ALA A 147 -3.15 0.59 5.65
C ALA A 147 -3.98 0.59 4.35
N GLU A 148 -3.40 0.21 3.22
CA GLU A 148 -4.10 0.10 1.93
C GLU A 148 -5.18 -1.00 1.95
N ILE A 149 -4.87 -2.16 2.52
CA ILE A 149 -5.82 -3.28 2.67
C ILE A 149 -6.99 -2.87 3.58
N CYS A 150 -6.71 -2.21 4.71
CA CYS A 150 -7.75 -1.71 5.62
C CYS A 150 -8.62 -0.63 4.97
N LEU A 151 -8.02 0.27 4.17
CA LEU A 151 -8.76 1.26 3.39
C LEU A 151 -9.69 0.58 2.36
N ALA A 152 -9.19 -0.41 1.63
CA ALA A 152 -9.98 -1.16 0.66
C ALA A 152 -11.15 -1.90 1.33
N PHE A 153 -10.93 -2.47 2.51
CA PHE A 153 -12.00 -3.06 3.31
C PHE A 153 -13.08 -2.03 3.67
N CYS A 154 -12.68 -0.85 4.17
CA CYS A 154 -13.63 0.23 4.51
C CYS A 154 -14.45 0.66 3.28
N TRP A 155 -13.81 0.79 2.12
CA TRP A 155 -14.50 1.11 0.86
C TRP A 155 -15.52 0.03 0.51
N CYS A 156 -15.12 -1.25 0.44
CA CYS A 156 -16.02 -2.35 0.12
C CYS A 156 -17.19 -2.46 1.10
N PHE A 157 -16.90 -2.41 2.40
CA PHE A 157 -17.88 -2.60 3.45
C PHE A 157 -18.92 -1.48 3.48
N SER A 158 -18.52 -0.23 3.24
CA SER A 158 -19.44 0.93 3.20
C SER A 158 -20.54 0.84 2.13
N ASN A 159 -20.34 0.05 1.07
CA ASN A 159 -21.26 -0.01 -0.07
C ASN A 159 -22.36 -1.07 0.04
N ALA A 160 -22.12 -2.15 0.79
CA ALA A 160 -23.06 -3.28 0.82
C ALA A 160 -23.10 -4.04 2.15
N GLY A 161 -22.35 -3.59 3.17
CA GLY A 161 -22.12 -4.36 4.38
C GLY A 161 -21.64 -5.78 4.04
N PHE A 162 -22.17 -6.79 4.72
CA PHE A 162 -21.95 -8.21 4.39
C PHE A 162 -23.06 -8.83 3.53
N THR A 163 -23.92 -8.03 2.91
CA THR A 163 -25.09 -8.55 2.16
C THR A 163 -24.73 -9.15 0.81
N ALA A 164 -23.56 -8.83 0.27
CA ALA A 164 -23.08 -9.34 -1.00
C ALA A 164 -21.56 -9.52 -0.98
N LEU A 165 -21.09 -10.61 -1.58
CA LEU A 165 -19.66 -10.91 -1.71
C LEU A 165 -19.00 -10.11 -2.85
N MET A 166 -19.75 -9.79 -3.91
CA MET A 166 -19.21 -9.13 -5.11
C MET A 166 -18.49 -7.79 -4.83
N PRO A 167 -18.97 -6.90 -3.95
CA PRO A 167 -18.25 -5.70 -3.56
C PRO A 167 -16.87 -5.96 -2.95
N PHE A 168 -16.64 -7.12 -2.33
CA PHE A 168 -15.35 -7.50 -1.76
C PHE A 168 -14.37 -8.09 -2.78
N ALA A 169 -14.77 -8.28 -4.04
CA ALA A 169 -13.85 -8.74 -5.09
C ALA A 169 -12.60 -7.85 -5.20
N TYR A 170 -12.79 -6.52 -5.11
CA TYR A 170 -11.70 -5.56 -5.04
C TYR A 170 -10.78 -5.78 -3.83
N PHE A 171 -11.34 -5.87 -2.62
CA PHE A 171 -10.58 -6.11 -1.39
C PHE A 171 -9.78 -7.43 -1.44
N ILE A 172 -10.41 -8.51 -1.89
CA ILE A 172 -9.78 -9.84 -2.02
C ILE A 172 -8.63 -9.77 -3.01
N HIS A 173 -8.87 -9.22 -4.21
CA HIS A 173 -7.85 -9.08 -5.23
C HIS A 173 -6.68 -8.23 -4.74
N LEU A 174 -6.94 -7.08 -4.13
CA LEU A 174 -5.91 -6.18 -3.63
C LEU A 174 -5.07 -6.82 -2.53
N THR A 175 -5.69 -7.58 -1.63
CA THR A 175 -5.00 -8.32 -0.58
C THR A 175 -4.03 -9.34 -1.18
N ILE A 176 -4.48 -10.14 -2.16
CA ILE A 176 -3.63 -11.11 -2.86
C ILE A 176 -2.47 -10.41 -3.56
N LEU A 177 -2.77 -9.32 -4.29
CA LEU A 177 -1.78 -8.53 -5.01
C LEU A 177 -0.68 -7.98 -4.07
N LEU A 178 -1.07 -7.40 -2.94
CA LEU A 178 -0.14 -6.79 -1.99
C LEU A 178 0.68 -7.83 -1.23
N VAL A 179 0.10 -8.98 -0.87
CA VAL A 179 0.85 -10.10 -0.28
C VAL A 179 1.88 -10.64 -1.27
N HIS A 180 1.50 -10.83 -2.54
CA HIS A 180 2.44 -11.27 -3.58
C HIS A 180 3.55 -10.23 -3.80
N ARG A 181 3.18 -8.94 -3.86
CA ARG A 181 4.12 -7.83 -4.02
C ARG A 181 5.10 -7.73 -2.87
N SER A 182 4.63 -7.92 -1.64
CA SER A 182 5.44 -7.93 -0.43
C SER A 182 6.52 -9.02 -0.46
N LYS A 183 6.16 -10.25 -0.85
CA LYS A 183 7.12 -11.35 -1.02
C LYS A 183 8.16 -11.08 -2.09
N ARG A 184 7.75 -10.50 -3.24
CA ARG A 184 8.67 -10.09 -4.32
C ARG A 184 9.63 -9.00 -3.84
N ASP A 185 9.14 -8.03 -3.08
CA ASP A 185 9.94 -6.97 -2.47
C ASP A 185 10.93 -7.54 -1.43
N ASP A 186 10.54 -8.51 -0.60
CA ASP A 186 11.45 -9.16 0.37
C ASP A 186 12.59 -9.90 -0.34
N SER A 187 12.28 -10.70 -1.36
CA SER A 187 13.31 -11.41 -2.15
C SER A 187 14.29 -10.42 -2.77
N LYS A 188 13.76 -9.37 -3.42
CA LYS A 188 14.58 -8.31 -4.03
C LYS A 188 15.46 -7.60 -3.00
N CYS A 189 14.93 -7.29 -1.82
CA CYS A 189 15.69 -6.61 -0.77
C CYS A 189 16.73 -7.53 -0.14
N SER A 190 16.43 -8.83 -0.02
CA SER A 190 17.37 -9.85 0.43
C SER A 190 18.56 -9.97 -0.52
N ASP A 191 18.30 -10.07 -1.83
CA ASP A 191 19.34 -10.16 -2.84
C ASP A 191 20.17 -8.87 -2.93
N LYS A 192 19.52 -7.72 -2.78
CA LYS A 192 20.17 -6.41 -2.90
C LYS A 192 21.00 -6.01 -1.69
N TYR A 193 20.53 -6.27 -0.47
CA TYR A 193 21.14 -5.76 0.77
C TYR A 193 21.78 -6.86 1.63
N GLY A 194 21.54 -8.14 1.34
CA GLY A 194 22.21 -9.27 1.99
C GLY A 194 22.11 -9.25 3.51
N SER A 195 23.27 -9.17 4.20
CA SER A 195 23.35 -9.18 5.66
C SER A 195 22.60 -8.01 6.32
N ALA A 196 22.61 -6.83 5.71
CA ALA A 196 21.87 -5.67 6.24
C ALA A 196 20.35 -5.89 6.19
N TRP A 197 19.85 -6.65 5.21
CA TRP A 197 18.43 -7.04 5.20
C TRP A 197 18.10 -8.00 6.33
N LYS A 198 19.00 -8.96 6.63
CA LYS A 198 18.81 -9.90 7.74
C LYS A 198 18.78 -9.17 9.08
N GLU A 199 19.66 -8.18 9.28
CA GLU A 199 19.64 -7.32 10.47
C GLU A 199 18.34 -6.52 10.55
N TYR A 200 17.90 -5.92 9.43
CA TYR A 200 16.64 -5.20 9.36
C TYR A 200 15.44 -6.08 9.74
N LYS A 201 15.37 -7.33 9.24
CA LYS A 201 14.31 -8.28 9.59
C LYS A 201 14.30 -8.69 11.07
N LYS A 202 15.45 -8.66 11.75
CA LYS A 202 15.49 -8.86 13.21
C LYS A 202 14.86 -7.70 13.98
N LEU A 203 14.98 -6.48 13.46
CA LEU A 203 14.39 -5.29 14.07
C LEU A 203 12.89 -5.17 13.78
N VAL A 204 12.47 -5.54 12.58
CA VAL A 204 11.08 -5.47 12.12
C VAL A 204 10.67 -6.85 11.62
N PRO A 205 10.24 -7.77 12.50
CA PRO A 205 9.98 -9.17 12.16
C PRO A 205 8.68 -9.36 11.38
N TYR A 206 7.71 -8.46 11.52
CA TYR A 206 6.42 -8.54 10.84
C TYR A 206 6.47 -7.92 9.45
N GLU A 207 5.86 -8.61 8.48
CA GLU A 207 5.82 -8.21 7.08
C GLU A 207 4.72 -7.19 6.81
N LEU A 208 3.47 -7.55 7.15
CA LEU A 208 2.27 -6.76 6.92
C LEU A 208 1.51 -6.53 8.23
N ILE A 209 1.07 -7.59 8.89
CA ILE A 209 0.20 -7.54 10.06
C ILE A 209 1.03 -7.76 11.32
N PRO A 210 1.19 -6.73 12.16
CA PRO A 210 1.95 -6.85 13.41
C PRO A 210 1.37 -7.96 14.30
N GLY A 211 2.23 -8.86 14.76
CA GLY A 211 1.82 -9.99 15.61
C GLY A 211 1.31 -11.23 14.86
N ILE A 212 1.09 -11.17 13.55
CA ILE A 212 0.55 -12.30 12.76
C ILE A 212 1.48 -12.65 11.60
N PHE A 213 1.74 -11.69 10.72
CA PHE A 213 2.47 -11.91 9.47
C PHE A 213 3.39 -10.74 9.15
#